data_AF-A0A6C0BDQ0-F1
#
_entry.id   AF-A0A6C0BDQ0-F1
#
_cell.length_a   1.000
_cell.length_b   1.000
_cell.length_c   1.000
_cell.angle_alpha   90.00
_cell.angle_beta   90.00
_cell.angle_gamma   90.00
#
_symmetry.space_group_name_H-M   'P 1'
#
loop_
_entity.id
_entity.type
_entity.pdbx_description
1 polymer ?
#
loop_
_entity_poly.entity_id
_entity_poly.type
_entity_poly.pdbx_seq_one_letter_code
_entity_poly.pdbx_strand_id
1 'polypeptide(L)'
;MVLYMNGIILTRSNFFIKYIKLIMFYYYIMFSPIIVKDNNTKNIFINDCKKMYDNKDKSFYGIDFEYNMKNKKRVISLMQVILINDSSKYDDIDYHKPIYVLDPMSFNKNDMDLLIKYVFCSYSIKIFHGSDSLDYQYIYEDIIKDKNQFMKFINTSVDTRFLCEISKRIMSRNDNKVTKKCSIYNALLDHNIIDKKLFDKLEKLSSKINYNKEWNINSLTQVQLFYSVYDVYYLYDLLSVITRNVVTVNKIIKTDLISLINRLYRFNMLNKFGIINLSDICKKKIVKINNENINDKIMETPLMKIKYNKKDVTIYVEDILSLDTIRKNIMYCLIYYYINNDAIEEFKKNKYFMYMKGFESVLELMKSIGKKSSSRISCNNT
;
A
#
# COMPACT_ATOMS: atom_id res chain seq x y z
N MET A 1 1.52 31.94 37.39
CA MET A 1 2.66 32.83 37.10
C MET A 1 2.18 33.96 36.17
N VAL A 2 2.10 35.18 36.70
CA VAL A 2 1.72 36.42 35.99
C VAL A 2 3.01 37.25 35.87
N LEU A 3 3.45 37.53 34.64
CA LEU A 3 4.57 38.43 34.38
C LEU A 3 4.00 39.83 34.13
N TYR A 4 4.29 40.76 35.03
CA TYR A 4 4.04 42.18 34.85
C TYR A 4 5.30 42.82 34.25
N MET A 5 5.21 43.33 33.03
CA MET A 5 6.11 44.37 32.53
C MET A 5 5.28 45.42 31.81
N ASN A 6 5.40 46.67 32.29
CA ASN A 6 5.06 47.92 31.63
C ASN A 6 3.64 48.08 31.07
N GLY A 7 2.65 48.16 31.97
CA GLY A 7 1.51 49.07 31.81
C GLY A 7 0.47 48.77 30.72
N ILE A 8 0.57 47.64 30.01
CA ILE A 8 -0.46 47.20 29.05
C ILE A 8 -1.06 45.89 29.57
N ILE A 9 -2.32 45.93 30.00
CA ILE A 9 -3.13 44.72 30.24
C ILE A 9 -3.50 44.16 28.86
N LEU A 10 -2.57 43.42 28.25
CA LEU A 10 -2.89 42.50 27.17
C LEU A 10 -3.59 41.31 27.80
N THR A 11 -4.92 41.25 27.67
CA THR A 11 -5.68 40.07 28.08
C THR A 11 -5.09 38.85 27.38
N ARG A 12 -4.69 37.84 28.17
CA ARG A 12 -4.12 36.56 27.69
C ARG A 12 -4.93 35.92 26.55
N SER A 13 -6.22 36.23 26.45
CA SER A 13 -7.10 35.76 25.38
C SER A 13 -6.69 36.23 23.98
N ASN A 14 -6.29 37.49 23.80
CA ASN A 14 -5.95 38.02 22.47
C ASN A 14 -4.59 37.52 21.97
N PHE A 15 -3.62 37.31 22.85
CA PHE A 15 -2.31 36.74 22.48
C PHE A 15 -2.44 35.25 22.14
N PHE A 16 -3.24 34.50 22.91
CA PHE A 16 -3.50 33.08 22.66
C PHE A 16 -4.31 32.85 21.38
N ILE A 17 -5.32 33.70 21.09
CA ILE A 17 -6.07 33.65 19.82
C ILE A 17 -5.18 34.01 18.63
N LYS A 18 -4.28 34.99 18.77
CA LYS A 18 -3.33 35.34 17.71
C LYS A 18 -2.32 34.21 17.47
N TYR A 19 -1.84 33.54 18.52
CA TYR A 19 -0.94 32.39 18.44
C TYR A 19 -1.63 31.15 17.86
N ILE A 20 -2.88 30.87 18.23
CA ILE A 20 -3.68 29.80 17.61
C ILE A 20 -3.98 30.12 16.14
N LYS A 21 -4.32 31.37 15.80
CA LYS A 21 -4.48 31.77 14.40
C LYS A 21 -3.16 31.65 13.63
N LEU A 22 -2.03 31.95 14.26
CA LEU A 22 -0.70 31.78 13.66
C LEU A 22 -0.37 30.30 13.45
N ILE A 23 -0.64 29.43 14.42
CA ILE A 23 -0.46 27.96 14.29
C ILE A 23 -1.41 27.41 13.23
N MET A 24 -2.68 27.80 13.24
CA MET A 24 -3.64 27.37 12.22
C MET A 24 -3.28 27.90 10.83
N PHE A 25 -2.72 29.10 10.73
CA PHE A 25 -2.18 29.66 9.49
C PHE A 25 -0.90 28.95 9.06
N TYR A 26 -0.04 28.56 10.00
CA TYR A 26 1.17 27.77 9.74
C TYR A 26 0.82 26.38 9.20
N TYR A 27 -0.18 25.74 9.82
CA TYR A 27 -0.79 24.53 9.27
C TYR A 27 -1.36 24.84 7.86
N TYR A 28 -2.20 25.87 7.69
CA TYR A 28 -2.78 26.16 6.37
C TYR A 28 -1.73 26.39 5.25
N ILE A 29 -0.59 27.01 5.57
CA ILE A 29 0.51 27.24 4.61
C ILE A 29 1.31 25.95 4.34
N MET A 30 1.59 25.13 5.36
CA MET A 30 2.34 23.88 5.17
C MET A 30 1.61 22.83 4.32
N PHE A 31 0.29 22.95 4.19
CA PHE A 31 -0.57 21.96 3.54
C PHE A 31 -1.11 22.40 2.18
N SER A 32 -0.58 23.46 1.56
CA SER A 32 -1.07 23.92 0.26
C SER A 32 -0.59 22.98 -0.86
N PRO A 33 -1.48 22.16 -1.47
CA PRO A 33 -1.07 21.29 -2.56
C PRO A 33 -0.70 22.13 -3.79
N ILE A 34 0.24 21.62 -4.58
CA ILE A 34 0.60 22.19 -5.87
C ILE A 34 -0.31 21.58 -6.93
N ILE A 35 -1.21 22.39 -7.48
CA ILE A 35 -2.10 21.99 -8.57
C ILE A 35 -1.33 22.10 -9.89
N VAL A 36 -1.10 20.97 -10.55
CA VAL A 36 -0.40 20.89 -11.83
C VAL A 36 -1.38 21.09 -12.98
N LYS A 37 -1.50 22.33 -13.45
CA LYS A 37 -2.46 22.70 -14.51
C LYS A 37 -1.84 23.44 -15.70
N ASP A 38 -0.60 23.88 -15.56
CA ASP A 38 0.12 24.65 -16.58
C ASP A 38 1.56 24.12 -16.73
N ASN A 39 2.27 24.60 -17.76
CA ASN A 39 3.62 24.14 -18.04
C ASN A 39 4.61 24.48 -16.92
N ASN A 40 4.41 25.57 -16.18
CA ASN A 40 5.31 25.97 -15.10
C ASN A 40 5.20 24.98 -13.92
N THR A 41 3.97 24.76 -13.42
CA THR A 41 3.68 23.80 -12.35
C THR A 41 4.03 22.37 -12.75
N LYS A 42 3.86 22.01 -14.02
CA LYS A 42 4.28 20.72 -14.56
C LYS A 42 5.80 20.55 -14.56
N ASN A 43 6.56 21.57 -14.98
CA ASN A 43 8.02 21.53 -14.95
C ASN A 43 8.54 21.42 -13.51
N ILE A 44 7.92 22.10 -12.56
CA ILE A 44 8.24 21.98 -11.13
C ILE A 44 8.03 20.54 -10.66
N PHE A 45 6.85 19.97 -10.93
CA PHE A 45 6.52 18.59 -10.57
C PHE A 45 7.51 17.57 -11.17
N ILE A 46 7.76 17.64 -12.48
CA ILE A 46 8.69 16.72 -13.16
C ILE A 46 10.12 16.87 -12.62
N ASN A 47 10.57 18.09 -12.34
CA ASN A 47 11.89 18.32 -11.75
C ASN A 47 12.02 17.73 -10.36
N ASP A 48 10.99 17.83 -9.52
CA ASP A 48 11.00 17.21 -8.20
C ASP A 48 10.95 15.68 -8.29
N CYS A 49 10.15 15.12 -9.20
CA CYS A 49 10.17 13.68 -9.47
C CYS A 49 11.54 13.22 -9.98
N LYS A 50 12.23 14.01 -10.81
CA LYS A 50 13.59 13.71 -11.27
C LYS A 50 14.58 13.71 -10.09
N LYS A 51 14.53 14.69 -9.20
CA LYS A 51 15.39 14.71 -7.99
C LYS A 51 15.19 13.45 -7.14
N MET A 52 13.94 13.00 -7.00
CA MET A 52 13.63 11.75 -6.30
C MET A 52 14.17 10.52 -7.02
N TYR A 53 14.04 10.46 -8.35
CA TYR A 53 14.58 9.39 -9.18
C TYR A 53 16.12 9.27 -9.06
N ASP A 54 16.81 10.41 -9.02
CA ASP A 54 18.25 10.48 -8.86
C ASP A 54 18.69 10.05 -7.44
N ASN A 55 17.81 10.18 -6.44
CA ASN A 55 18.01 9.76 -5.05
C ASN A 55 17.44 8.36 -4.76
N LYS A 56 18.17 7.32 -5.20
CA LYS A 56 17.68 5.93 -5.33
C LYS A 56 17.27 5.22 -4.03
N ASP A 57 17.77 5.63 -2.86
CA ASP A 57 17.77 4.75 -1.67
C ASP A 57 16.87 5.19 -0.51
N LYS A 58 16.19 6.35 -0.58
CA LYS A 58 15.42 6.89 0.56
C LYS A 58 14.10 7.56 0.20
N SER A 59 13.65 7.37 -1.03
CA SER A 59 12.53 8.11 -1.60
C SER A 59 11.24 7.28 -1.65
N PHE A 60 10.11 7.92 -1.31
CA PHE A 60 8.78 7.32 -1.30
C PHE A 60 7.77 8.25 -1.99
N TYR A 61 6.89 7.65 -2.78
CA TYR A 61 5.70 8.30 -3.33
C TYR A 61 4.47 7.73 -2.62
N GLY A 62 3.65 8.55 -1.99
CA GLY A 62 2.27 8.17 -1.66
C GLY A 62 1.37 8.56 -2.83
N ILE A 63 0.62 7.62 -3.40
CA ILE A 63 -0.17 7.83 -4.62
C ILE A 63 -1.62 7.39 -4.41
N ASP A 64 -2.54 8.19 -4.91
CA ASP A 64 -3.96 7.86 -5.04
C ASP A 64 -4.53 8.41 -6.36
N PHE A 65 -5.73 7.98 -6.74
CA PHE A 65 -6.40 8.39 -7.97
C PHE A 65 -7.90 8.65 -7.79
N GLU A 66 -8.42 9.56 -8.60
CA GLU A 66 -9.85 9.74 -8.81
C GLU A 66 -10.25 9.47 -10.25
N TYR A 67 -11.50 9.04 -10.42
CA TYR A 67 -12.01 8.55 -11.69
C TYR A 67 -13.28 9.28 -12.11
N ASN A 68 -13.39 9.61 -13.39
CA ASN A 68 -14.66 10.00 -14.01
C ASN A 68 -15.25 8.85 -14.80
N MET A 69 -16.57 8.88 -14.97
CA MET A 69 -17.27 8.04 -15.95
C MET A 69 -17.33 8.75 -17.31
N LYS A 70 -16.64 8.22 -18.31
CA LYS A 70 -16.69 8.69 -19.70
C LYS A 70 -17.17 7.56 -20.61
N ASN A 71 -18.27 7.77 -21.32
CA ASN A 71 -18.87 6.76 -22.22
C ASN A 71 -19.07 5.38 -21.56
N LYS A 72 -19.60 5.36 -20.32
CA LYS A 72 -19.78 4.15 -19.49
C LYS A 72 -18.49 3.40 -19.12
N LYS A 73 -17.32 4.01 -19.32
CA LYS A 73 -16.02 3.51 -18.85
C LYS A 73 -15.47 4.45 -17.79
N ARG A 74 -14.81 3.91 -16.77
CA ARG A 74 -14.02 4.73 -15.84
C ARG A 74 -12.72 5.13 -16.53
N VAL A 75 -12.27 6.33 -16.28
CA VAL A 75 -10.98 6.86 -16.73
C VAL A 75 -10.33 7.59 -15.57
N ILE A 76 -9.01 7.51 -15.47
CA ILE A 76 -8.25 8.33 -14.52
C ILE A 76 -8.47 9.80 -14.86
N SER A 77 -8.81 10.59 -13.86
CA SER A 77 -9.07 12.03 -14.00
C SER A 77 -8.26 12.89 -13.05
N LEU A 78 -7.85 12.30 -11.92
CA LEU A 78 -6.99 12.95 -10.96
C LEU A 78 -5.99 11.94 -10.43
N MET A 79 -4.79 12.41 -10.17
CA MET A 79 -3.75 11.70 -9.44
C MET A 79 -3.25 12.63 -8.34
N GLN A 80 -3.11 12.08 -7.15
CA GLN A 80 -2.50 12.76 -6.02
C GLN A 80 -1.18 12.08 -5.70
N VAL A 81 -0.15 12.89 -5.43
CA VAL A 81 1.18 12.36 -5.15
C VAL A 81 1.84 13.18 -4.04
N ILE A 82 2.14 12.54 -2.91
CA ILE A 82 3.06 13.11 -1.91
C ILE A 82 4.48 12.63 -2.18
N LEU A 83 5.43 13.56 -2.16
CA LEU A 83 6.85 13.30 -2.38
C LEU A 83 7.61 13.29 -1.06
N ILE A 84 8.24 12.16 -0.73
CA ILE A 84 9.09 12.01 0.45
C ILE A 84 10.48 11.63 -0.05
N ASN A 85 11.35 12.62 -0.20
CA ASN A 85 12.68 12.45 -0.76
C ASN A 85 13.72 11.84 0.22
N ASP A 86 13.53 12.01 1.52
CA ASP A 86 14.34 11.43 2.58
C ASP A 86 13.47 11.03 3.78
N SER A 87 13.20 9.74 3.91
CA SER A 87 12.45 9.18 5.04
C SER A 87 13.07 9.43 6.41
N SER A 88 14.39 9.67 6.50
CA SER A 88 15.04 9.93 7.79
C SER A 88 14.72 11.31 8.36
N LYS A 89 14.24 12.23 7.51
CA LYS A 89 13.80 13.58 7.89
C LYS A 89 12.29 13.70 7.97
N TYR A 90 11.54 12.60 7.83
CA TYR A 90 10.09 12.68 7.73
C TYR A 90 9.42 13.37 8.92
N ASP A 91 9.96 13.14 10.12
CA ASP A 91 9.47 13.70 11.40
C ASP A 91 9.99 15.12 11.69
N ASP A 92 10.89 15.66 10.86
CA ASP A 92 11.35 17.03 10.97
C ASP A 92 10.25 18.00 10.51
N ILE A 93 9.96 19.00 11.35
CA ILE A 93 8.91 19.98 11.11
C ILE A 93 9.23 20.89 9.92
N ASP A 94 10.52 21.12 9.66
CA ASP A 94 11.00 21.95 8.55
C ASP A 94 11.16 21.15 7.25
N TYR A 95 10.94 19.84 7.30
CA TYR A 95 11.08 18.97 6.15
C TYR A 95 9.90 19.11 5.18
N HIS A 96 10.20 19.67 4.01
CA HIS A 96 9.21 19.89 2.97
C HIS A 96 8.76 18.59 2.29
N LYS A 97 7.45 18.35 2.30
CA LYS A 97 6.78 17.16 1.75
C LYS A 97 5.73 17.62 0.71
N PRO A 98 6.15 17.97 -0.53
CA PRO A 98 5.21 18.55 -1.47
C PRO A 98 4.16 17.51 -1.89
N ILE A 99 2.91 17.97 -1.98
CA ILE A 99 1.78 17.19 -2.45
C ILE A 99 1.32 17.80 -3.76
N TYR A 100 1.33 16.99 -4.80
CA TYR A 100 0.90 17.37 -6.12
C TYR A 100 -0.47 16.79 -6.41
N VAL A 101 -1.32 17.59 -7.03
CA VAL A 101 -2.62 17.18 -7.55
C VAL A 101 -2.62 17.50 -9.03
N LEU A 102 -2.82 16.49 -9.88
CA LEU A 102 -2.67 16.60 -11.32
C LEU A 102 -3.67 15.73 -12.08
N ASP A 103 -3.99 16.08 -13.31
CA ASP A 103 -4.62 15.16 -14.26
C ASP A 103 -3.52 14.51 -15.11
N PRO A 104 -3.16 13.24 -14.87
CA PRO A 104 -2.09 12.59 -15.63
C PRO A 104 -2.48 12.39 -17.10
N MET A 105 -3.77 12.31 -17.43
CA MET A 105 -4.23 12.10 -18.80
C MET A 105 -4.16 13.37 -19.66
N SER A 106 -3.94 14.53 -19.04
CA SER A 106 -3.67 15.80 -19.72
C SER A 106 -2.22 15.92 -20.24
N PHE A 107 -1.33 15.01 -19.84
CA PHE A 107 0.09 15.07 -20.22
C PHE A 107 0.26 14.70 -21.69
N ASN A 108 1.15 15.41 -22.39
CA ASN A 108 1.56 14.98 -23.72
C ASN A 108 2.45 13.72 -23.62
N LYS A 109 2.79 13.13 -24.76
CA LYS A 109 3.60 11.90 -24.80
C LYS A 109 4.93 12.03 -24.05
N ASN A 110 5.68 13.13 -24.24
CA ASN A 110 6.97 13.32 -23.59
C ASN A 110 6.81 13.46 -22.06
N ASP A 111 5.84 14.25 -21.62
CA ASP A 111 5.55 14.44 -20.19
C ASP A 111 5.10 13.12 -19.55
N MET A 112 4.29 12.32 -20.26
CA MET A 112 3.88 10.99 -19.82
C MET A 112 5.06 10.01 -19.72
N ASP A 113 5.97 10.01 -20.71
CA ASP A 113 7.19 9.19 -20.67
C ASP A 113 8.07 9.55 -19.46
N LEU A 114 8.15 10.84 -19.11
CA LEU A 114 8.86 11.31 -17.91
C LEU A 114 8.14 10.90 -16.62
N LEU A 115 6.81 10.99 -16.58
CA LEU A 115 6.00 10.52 -15.45
C LEU A 115 6.21 9.01 -15.22
N ILE A 116 6.14 8.22 -16.28
CA ILE A 116 6.40 6.76 -16.23
C ILE A 116 7.81 6.50 -15.74
N LYS A 117 8.82 7.19 -16.27
CA LYS A 117 10.22 6.99 -15.89
C LYS A 117 10.50 7.36 -14.43
N TYR A 118 10.11 8.56 -14.02
CA TYR A 118 10.51 9.14 -12.74
C TYR A 118 9.59 8.77 -11.58
N VAL A 119 8.31 8.50 -11.84
CA VAL A 119 7.37 8.10 -10.79
C VAL A 119 7.17 6.59 -10.84
N PHE A 120 6.56 6.04 -11.88
CA PHE A 120 6.10 4.65 -11.88
C PHE A 120 7.24 3.62 -11.97
N CYS A 121 8.27 3.87 -12.78
CA CYS A 121 9.39 2.96 -13.02
C CYS A 121 10.67 3.33 -12.25
N SER A 122 10.60 4.26 -11.29
CA SER A 122 11.73 4.62 -10.42
C SER A 122 12.04 3.55 -9.37
N TYR A 123 13.17 3.70 -8.67
CA TYR A 123 13.55 2.83 -7.54
C TYR A 123 12.82 3.17 -6.24
N SER A 124 12.27 4.38 -6.13
CA SER A 124 11.49 4.85 -4.99
C SER A 124 10.29 3.94 -4.74
N ILE A 125 9.92 3.79 -3.48
CA ILE A 125 8.77 2.96 -3.09
C ILE A 125 7.48 3.72 -3.35
N LYS A 126 6.50 3.09 -4.01
CA LYS A 126 5.16 3.64 -4.26
C LYS A 126 4.20 3.04 -3.25
N ILE A 127 3.64 3.87 -2.39
CA ILE A 127 2.71 3.50 -1.33
C ILE A 127 1.31 3.81 -1.83
N PHE A 128 0.45 2.80 -1.79
CA PHE A 128 -0.97 2.87 -2.10
C PHE A 128 -1.80 2.37 -0.92
N HIS A 129 -3.12 2.55 -1.00
CA HIS A 129 -4.06 1.96 -0.04
C HIS A 129 -5.33 1.46 -0.76
N GLY A 130 -5.45 0.15 -0.98
CA GLY A 130 -6.63 -0.43 -1.63
C GLY A 130 -6.63 -0.36 -3.17
N SER A 131 -5.43 -0.29 -3.75
CA SER A 131 -5.18 -0.17 -5.19
C SER A 131 -5.47 -1.43 -6.00
N ASP A 132 -5.71 -2.56 -5.33
CA ASP A 132 -6.06 -3.84 -5.96
C ASP A 132 -7.40 -3.79 -6.70
N SER A 133 -8.30 -2.91 -6.27
CA SER A 133 -9.66 -2.81 -6.78
C SER A 133 -9.73 -2.06 -8.11
N LEU A 134 -9.02 -0.93 -8.24
CA LEU A 134 -9.10 -0.04 -9.40
C LEU A 134 -7.71 0.44 -9.86
N ASP A 135 -6.90 1.05 -8.99
CA ASP A 135 -5.72 1.82 -9.43
C ASP A 135 -4.73 1.04 -10.26
N TYR A 136 -4.37 -0.17 -9.84
CA TYR A 136 -3.38 -0.93 -10.61
C TYR A 136 -3.89 -1.33 -11.99
N GLN A 137 -5.20 -1.54 -12.13
CA GLN A 137 -5.80 -1.84 -13.42
C GLN A 137 -5.62 -0.64 -14.36
N TYR A 138 -6.03 0.55 -13.95
CA TYR A 138 -5.95 1.74 -14.81
C TYR A 138 -4.51 2.24 -14.98
N ILE A 139 -3.62 2.08 -13.99
CA ILE A 139 -2.18 2.33 -14.17
C ILE A 139 -1.63 1.42 -15.27
N TYR A 140 -1.99 0.14 -15.28
CA TYR A 140 -1.51 -0.78 -16.31
C TYR A 140 -2.15 -0.50 -17.68
N GLU A 141 -3.46 -0.31 -17.72
CA GLU A 141 -4.25 -0.18 -18.96
C GLU A 141 -4.12 1.19 -19.62
N ASP A 142 -4.01 2.28 -18.86
CA ASP A 142 -4.05 3.65 -19.38
C ASP A 142 -2.67 4.31 -19.42
N ILE A 143 -1.83 4.09 -18.40
CA ILE A 143 -0.54 4.77 -18.22
C ILE A 143 0.62 3.93 -18.77
N ILE A 144 0.90 2.76 -18.20
CA ILE A 144 2.15 2.01 -18.45
C ILE A 144 2.08 1.19 -19.75
N LYS A 145 1.02 0.39 -19.96
CA LYS A 145 0.76 -0.46 -21.14
C LYS A 145 1.86 -1.45 -21.58
N ASP A 146 3.03 -1.44 -20.95
CA ASP A 146 4.14 -2.36 -21.18
C ASP A 146 4.37 -3.29 -19.98
N LYS A 147 4.52 -4.59 -20.25
CA LYS A 147 4.72 -5.61 -19.20
C LYS A 147 6.01 -5.39 -18.43
N ASN A 148 7.11 -5.02 -19.10
CA ASN A 148 8.40 -4.88 -18.44
C ASN A 148 8.44 -3.64 -17.54
N GLN A 149 7.83 -2.54 -17.98
CA GLN A 149 7.63 -1.34 -17.16
C GLN A 149 6.70 -1.63 -15.99
N PHE A 150 5.60 -2.36 -16.19
CA PHE A 150 4.72 -2.73 -15.09
C PHE A 150 5.43 -3.62 -14.06
N MET A 151 6.32 -4.53 -14.52
CA MET A 151 7.17 -5.28 -13.61
C MET A 151 8.11 -4.39 -12.78
N LYS A 152 8.65 -3.31 -13.35
CA LYS A 152 9.46 -2.34 -12.58
C LYS A 152 8.61 -1.61 -11.54
N PHE A 153 7.41 -1.19 -11.95
CA PHE A 153 6.45 -0.53 -11.07
C PHE A 153 6.04 -1.43 -9.89
N ILE A 154 5.54 -2.63 -10.16
CA ILE A 154 5.02 -3.54 -9.13
C ILE A 154 6.12 -4.00 -8.15
N ASN A 155 7.37 -4.10 -8.60
CA ASN A 155 8.52 -4.45 -7.77
C ASN A 155 8.89 -3.37 -6.74
N THR A 156 8.41 -2.14 -6.94
CA THR A 156 8.62 -1.00 -6.05
C THR A 156 7.32 -0.51 -5.41
N SER A 157 6.19 -1.17 -5.65
CA SER A 157 4.93 -0.81 -5.02
C SER A 157 4.67 -1.59 -3.73
N VAL A 158 3.90 -0.97 -2.83
CA VAL A 158 3.39 -1.49 -1.57
C VAL A 158 1.95 -1.00 -1.42
N ASP A 159 1.04 -1.89 -1.06
CA ASP A 159 -0.35 -1.54 -0.75
C ASP A 159 -0.60 -1.75 0.74
N THR A 160 -0.81 -0.64 1.45
CA THR A 160 -0.97 -0.61 2.91
C THR A 160 -2.29 -1.22 3.38
N ARG A 161 -3.28 -1.43 2.51
CA ARG A 161 -4.54 -2.07 2.89
C ARG A 161 -4.30 -3.52 3.32
N PHE A 162 -3.53 -4.29 2.55
CA PHE A 162 -3.21 -5.68 2.91
C PHE A 162 -2.38 -5.78 4.18
N LEU A 163 -1.49 -4.80 4.40
CA LEU A 163 -0.72 -4.72 5.64
C LEU A 163 -1.61 -4.40 6.83
N CYS A 164 -2.59 -3.50 6.67
CA CYS A 164 -3.62 -3.21 7.67
C CYS A 164 -4.45 -4.46 7.99
N GLU A 165 -4.93 -5.18 6.99
CA GLU A 165 -5.78 -6.36 7.18
C GLU A 165 -5.06 -7.44 8.01
N ILE A 166 -3.78 -7.70 7.71
CA ILE A 166 -2.95 -8.61 8.50
C ILE A 166 -2.71 -8.11 9.91
N SER A 167 -2.34 -6.83 10.04
CA SER A 167 -2.08 -6.23 11.35
C SER A 167 -3.30 -6.31 12.25
N LYS A 168 -4.48 -5.98 11.73
CA LYS A 168 -5.74 -6.05 12.46
C LYS A 168 -6.15 -7.47 12.80
N ARG A 169 -5.91 -8.43 11.91
CA ARG A 169 -6.12 -9.84 12.23
C ARG A 169 -5.27 -10.25 13.43
N ILE A 170 -3.99 -9.87 13.45
CA ILE A 170 -3.09 -10.11 14.57
C ILE A 170 -3.59 -9.39 15.85
N MET A 171 -4.05 -8.15 15.74
CA MET A 171 -4.63 -7.40 16.87
C MET A 171 -5.87 -8.10 17.43
N SER A 172 -6.76 -8.58 16.55
CA SER A 172 -8.04 -9.19 16.93
C SER A 172 -7.88 -10.47 17.78
N ARG A 173 -6.76 -11.19 17.63
CA ARG A 173 -6.41 -12.33 18.51
C ARG A 173 -6.14 -11.94 19.96
N ASN A 174 -5.77 -10.67 20.18
CA ASN A 174 -5.42 -10.14 21.49
C ASN A 174 -6.50 -9.20 22.04
N ASP A 175 -7.39 -8.69 21.20
CA ASP A 175 -8.46 -7.76 21.57
C ASP A 175 -9.67 -7.91 20.63
N ASN A 176 -10.80 -8.36 21.19
CA ASN A 176 -12.03 -8.59 20.44
C ASN A 176 -12.72 -7.30 19.94
N LYS A 177 -12.23 -6.10 20.32
CA LYS A 177 -12.85 -4.81 19.97
C LYS A 177 -12.35 -4.21 18.65
N VAL A 178 -11.41 -4.86 17.96
CA VAL A 178 -10.79 -4.31 16.74
C VAL A 178 -11.75 -4.41 15.56
N THR A 179 -12.00 -3.28 14.89
CA THR A 179 -12.86 -3.25 13.70
C THR A 179 -12.18 -3.97 12.52
N LYS A 180 -12.94 -4.70 11.70
CA LYS A 180 -12.39 -5.37 10.50
C LYS A 180 -12.18 -4.44 9.29
N LYS A 181 -12.53 -3.15 9.39
CA LYS A 181 -12.51 -2.22 8.23
C LYS A 181 -11.12 -1.65 7.98
N CYS A 182 -10.50 -1.92 6.83
CA CYS A 182 -9.25 -1.26 6.40
C CYS A 182 -9.51 -0.22 5.30
N SER A 183 -10.49 0.67 5.49
CA SER A 183 -10.47 1.93 4.74
C SER A 183 -9.38 2.83 5.33
N ILE A 184 -8.87 3.78 4.54
CA ILE A 184 -7.69 4.58 4.91
C ILE A 184 -7.86 5.23 6.29
N TYR A 185 -8.97 5.94 6.56
CA TYR A 185 -9.14 6.63 7.84
C TYR A 185 -9.35 5.67 9.03
N ASN A 186 -10.02 4.53 8.83
CA ASN A 186 -10.13 3.51 9.88
C ASN A 186 -8.76 2.88 10.17
N ALA A 187 -7.92 2.67 9.15
CA ALA A 187 -6.56 2.19 9.33
C ALA A 187 -5.73 3.21 10.12
N LEU A 188 -5.81 4.50 9.79
CA LEU A 188 -5.09 5.56 10.50
C LEU A 188 -5.50 5.66 11.98
N LEU A 189 -6.80 5.59 12.27
CA LEU A 189 -7.32 5.63 13.64
C LEU A 189 -6.88 4.41 14.45
N ASP A 190 -7.07 3.20 13.91
CA ASP A 190 -6.78 1.96 14.63
C ASP A 190 -5.28 1.75 14.89
N HIS A 191 -4.43 2.40 14.09
CA HIS A 191 -2.98 2.45 14.29
C HIS A 191 -2.50 3.65 15.10
N ASN A 192 -3.40 4.45 15.67
CA ASN A 192 -3.10 5.66 16.46
C ASN A 192 -2.23 6.69 15.71
N ILE A 193 -2.39 6.80 14.39
CA ILE A 193 -1.72 7.82 13.58
C ILE A 193 -2.49 9.13 13.64
N ILE A 194 -3.83 9.02 13.68
CA ILE A 194 -4.74 10.15 13.89
C ILE A 194 -5.57 9.89 15.14
N ASP A 195 -6.00 10.96 15.79
CA ASP A 195 -6.96 10.88 16.89
C ASP A 195 -8.41 10.78 16.38
N LYS A 196 -9.34 10.49 17.30
CA LYS A 196 -10.77 10.40 16.98
C LYS A 196 -11.33 11.70 16.41
N LYS A 197 -10.84 12.85 16.88
CA LYS A 197 -11.30 14.17 16.43
C LYS A 197 -10.97 14.41 14.96
N LEU A 198 -9.74 14.08 14.54
CA LEU A 198 -9.32 14.17 13.16
C LEU A 198 -10.02 13.13 12.29
N PHE A 199 -10.18 11.89 12.78
CA PHE A 199 -10.98 10.88 12.09
C PHE A 199 -12.40 11.37 11.77
N ASP A 200 -13.12 11.91 12.76
CA ASP A 200 -14.50 12.41 12.55
C ASP A 200 -14.55 13.58 11.56
N LYS A 201 -13.50 14.42 11.54
CA LYS A 201 -13.36 15.49 10.54
C LYS A 201 -13.16 14.93 9.13
N LEU A 202 -12.32 13.91 8.96
CA LEU A 202 -12.04 13.28 7.67
C LEU A 202 -13.25 12.50 7.14
N GLU A 203 -13.97 11.77 8.00
CA GLU A 203 -15.24 11.12 7.64
C GLU A 203 -16.31 12.14 7.20
N LYS A 204 -16.40 13.28 7.90
CA LYS A 204 -17.28 14.37 7.50
C LYS A 204 -16.86 15.03 6.18
N LEU A 205 -15.57 15.02 5.85
CA LEU A 205 -15.07 15.50 4.57
C LEU A 205 -15.43 14.52 3.45
N SER A 206 -15.15 13.23 3.65
CA SER A 206 -15.47 12.16 2.69
C SER A 206 -16.97 12.07 2.40
N SER A 207 -17.83 12.18 3.42
CA SER A 207 -19.29 12.15 3.22
C SER A 207 -19.85 13.33 2.42
N LYS A 208 -19.07 14.41 2.22
CA LYS A 208 -19.43 15.53 1.34
C LYS A 208 -18.98 15.32 -0.11
N ILE A 209 -18.16 14.32 -0.38
CA ILE A 209 -17.74 13.99 -1.75
C ILE A 209 -18.93 13.39 -2.49
N ASN A 210 -19.35 14.09 -3.53
CA ASN A 210 -20.32 13.57 -4.48
C ASN A 210 -19.55 12.92 -5.63
N TYR A 211 -19.42 11.60 -5.60
CA TYR A 211 -18.73 10.82 -6.63
C TYR A 211 -19.40 10.88 -8.02
N ASN A 212 -20.60 11.47 -8.13
CA ASN A 212 -21.22 11.76 -9.43
C ASN A 212 -20.76 13.10 -10.03
N LYS A 213 -20.06 13.95 -9.26
CA LYS A 213 -19.44 15.16 -9.79
C LYS A 213 -18.12 14.80 -10.45
N GLU A 214 -17.84 15.49 -11.55
CA GLU A 214 -16.60 15.31 -12.29
C GLU A 214 -15.39 15.80 -11.48
N TRP A 215 -14.35 14.99 -11.48
CA TRP A 215 -13.01 15.36 -11.05
C TRP A 215 -12.32 16.06 -12.23
N ASN A 216 -12.26 17.38 -12.18
CA ASN A 216 -11.59 18.20 -13.19
C ASN A 216 -10.62 19.14 -12.49
N ILE A 217 -9.34 19.03 -12.82
CA ILE A 217 -8.23 19.77 -12.19
C ILE A 217 -8.42 21.29 -12.23
N ASN A 218 -9.11 21.81 -13.25
CA ASN A 218 -9.34 23.24 -13.44
C ASN A 218 -10.51 23.78 -12.63
N SER A 219 -11.35 22.90 -12.07
CA SER A 219 -12.57 23.26 -11.37
C SER A 219 -12.81 22.43 -10.10
N LEU A 220 -11.73 21.97 -9.44
CA LEU A 220 -11.84 21.27 -8.17
C LEU A 220 -12.44 22.19 -7.10
N THR A 221 -13.48 21.71 -6.44
CA THR A 221 -13.97 22.37 -5.23
C THR A 221 -12.95 22.25 -4.11
N GLN A 222 -12.99 23.17 -3.14
CA GLN A 222 -12.10 23.10 -1.97
C GLN A 222 -12.28 21.78 -1.18
N VAL A 223 -13.50 21.22 -1.17
CA VAL A 223 -13.81 19.93 -0.53
C VAL A 223 -13.10 18.78 -1.25
N GLN A 224 -13.20 18.71 -2.58
CA GLN A 224 -12.49 17.73 -3.40
C GLN A 224 -10.98 17.84 -3.20
N LEU A 225 -10.44 19.06 -3.24
CA LEU A 225 -9.00 19.28 -3.09
C LEU A 225 -8.50 18.79 -1.72
N PHE A 226 -9.19 19.14 -0.62
CA PHE A 226 -8.79 18.66 0.70
C PHE A 226 -8.92 17.16 0.84
N TYR A 227 -9.99 16.58 0.32
CA TYR A 227 -10.19 15.13 0.35
C TYR A 227 -9.04 14.40 -0.34
N SER A 228 -8.77 14.78 -1.59
CA SER A 228 -7.67 14.26 -2.40
C SER A 228 -6.30 14.37 -1.71
N VAL A 229 -6.02 15.49 -1.03
CA VAL A 229 -4.76 15.66 -0.30
C VAL A 229 -4.64 14.68 0.87
N TYR A 230 -5.72 14.47 1.63
CA TYR A 230 -5.69 13.63 2.83
C TYR A 230 -5.58 12.13 2.52
N ASP A 231 -5.97 11.68 1.32
CA ASP A 231 -5.87 10.28 0.92
C ASP A 231 -4.42 9.82 0.70
N VAL A 232 -3.50 10.76 0.40
CA VAL A 232 -2.07 10.46 0.27
C VAL A 232 -1.23 10.89 1.47
N TYR A 233 -1.67 11.90 2.22
CA TYR A 233 -0.84 12.58 3.21
C TYR A 233 -0.26 11.63 4.28
N TYR A 234 -1.09 10.72 4.81
CA TYR A 234 -0.72 9.83 5.91
C TYR A 234 -0.25 8.43 5.46
N LEU A 235 -0.07 8.19 4.15
CA LEU A 235 0.26 6.85 3.64
C LEU A 235 1.61 6.34 4.17
N TYR A 236 2.61 7.23 4.24
CA TYR A 236 3.92 6.87 4.77
C TYR A 236 3.88 6.61 6.28
N ASP A 237 3.15 7.42 7.05
CA ASP A 237 2.92 7.19 8.48
C ASP A 237 2.32 5.81 8.72
N LEU A 238 1.30 5.45 7.93
CA LEU A 238 0.64 4.16 8.01
C LEU A 238 1.60 3.00 7.74
N LEU A 239 2.36 3.08 6.65
CA LEU A 239 3.37 2.08 6.32
C LEU A 239 4.42 1.94 7.44
N SER A 240 4.93 3.07 7.93
CA SER A 240 5.97 3.14 8.97
C SER A 240 5.49 2.54 10.29
N VAL A 241 4.29 2.90 10.75
CA VAL A 241 3.73 2.38 12.01
C VAL A 241 3.45 0.88 11.91
N ILE A 242 2.81 0.40 10.83
CA ILE A 242 2.56 -1.03 10.67
C ILE A 242 3.88 -1.81 10.66
N THR A 243 4.87 -1.34 9.91
CA THR A 243 6.18 -2.01 9.81
C THR A 243 6.91 -2.05 11.15
N ARG A 244 6.88 -0.96 11.93
CA ARG A 244 7.49 -0.92 13.27
C ARG A 244 6.79 -1.83 14.27
N ASN A 245 5.47 -1.95 14.19
CA ASN A 245 4.70 -2.78 15.12
C ASN A 245 4.86 -4.28 14.87
N VAL A 246 5.32 -4.69 13.69
CA VAL A 246 5.52 -6.10 13.29
C VAL A 246 7.01 -6.42 13.24
N VAL A 247 7.56 -6.94 14.34
CA VAL A 247 8.97 -7.35 14.42
C VAL A 247 9.08 -8.87 14.33
N THR A 248 9.84 -9.40 13.36
CA THR A 248 10.01 -10.86 13.25
C THR A 248 11.02 -11.37 14.29
N VAL A 249 10.63 -12.39 15.07
CA VAL A 249 11.44 -12.97 16.16
C VAL A 249 12.11 -14.26 15.73
N ASN A 250 11.34 -15.17 15.12
CA ASN A 250 11.84 -16.45 14.64
C ASN A 250 11.23 -16.76 13.27
N LYS A 251 12.11 -17.08 12.32
CA LYS A 251 11.85 -17.25 10.90
C LYS A 251 11.90 -18.74 10.53
N ILE A 252 10.75 -19.35 10.23
CA ILE A 252 10.73 -20.65 9.51
C ILE A 252 10.97 -20.39 8.01
N ILE A 253 10.44 -19.27 7.51
CA ILE A 253 10.71 -18.70 6.19
C ILE A 253 11.75 -17.57 6.34
N LYS A 254 12.70 -17.39 5.41
CA LYS A 254 13.81 -16.44 5.57
C LYS A 254 13.41 -14.96 5.49
N THR A 255 12.17 -14.68 5.10
CA THR A 255 11.63 -13.31 4.98
C THR A 255 10.83 -12.88 6.22
N ASP A 256 10.77 -11.58 6.50
CA ASP A 256 9.84 -11.03 7.47
C ASP A 256 8.39 -11.01 6.95
N LEU A 257 7.42 -10.89 7.85
CA LEU A 257 5.99 -10.95 7.52
C LEU A 257 5.56 -9.85 6.52
N ILE A 258 5.97 -8.60 6.75
CA ILE A 258 5.58 -7.46 5.91
C ILE A 258 6.07 -7.66 4.48
N SER A 259 7.33 -8.07 4.34
CA SER A 259 7.91 -8.46 3.05
C SER A 259 7.15 -9.62 2.39
N LEU A 260 6.76 -10.65 3.14
CA LEU A 260 6.01 -11.79 2.60
C LEU A 260 4.66 -11.36 2.03
N ILE A 261 3.89 -10.58 2.80
CA ILE A 261 2.57 -10.08 2.37
C ILE A 261 2.70 -9.24 1.10
N ASN A 262 3.65 -8.31 1.06
CA ASN A 262 3.90 -7.49 -0.13
C ASN A 262 4.28 -8.36 -1.35
N ARG A 263 5.12 -9.39 -1.19
CA ARG A 263 5.51 -10.28 -2.31
C ARG A 263 4.33 -11.12 -2.81
N LEU A 264 3.47 -11.60 -1.91
CA LEU A 264 2.25 -12.33 -2.28
C LEU A 264 1.23 -11.43 -2.97
N TYR A 265 1.12 -10.18 -2.54
CA TYR A 265 0.31 -9.18 -3.21
C TYR A 265 0.80 -8.92 -4.64
N ARG A 266 2.12 -8.76 -4.86
CA ARG A 266 2.70 -8.65 -6.20
C ARG A 266 2.39 -9.87 -7.05
N PHE A 267 2.60 -11.07 -6.52
CA PHE A 267 2.24 -12.32 -7.21
C PHE A 267 0.77 -12.34 -7.63
N ASN A 268 -0.12 -11.92 -6.73
CA ASN A 268 -1.54 -11.82 -7.00
C ASN A 268 -1.86 -10.84 -8.14
N MET A 269 -1.27 -9.64 -8.13
CA MET A 269 -1.43 -8.65 -9.20
C MET A 269 -0.92 -9.15 -10.55
N LEU A 270 0.24 -9.81 -10.57
CA LEU A 270 0.79 -10.37 -11.81
C LEU A 270 -0.12 -11.46 -12.41
N ASN A 271 -0.75 -12.31 -11.58
CA ASN A 271 -1.74 -13.27 -12.07
C ASN A 271 -3.01 -12.57 -12.54
N LYS A 272 -3.54 -11.60 -11.76
CA LYS A 272 -4.76 -10.86 -12.08
C LYS A 272 -4.68 -10.20 -13.47
N PHE A 273 -3.53 -9.64 -13.83
CA PHE A 273 -3.32 -8.96 -15.12
C PHE A 273 -2.77 -9.88 -16.22
N GLY A 274 -2.70 -11.20 -15.99
CA GLY A 274 -2.23 -12.15 -17.00
C GLY A 274 -0.76 -11.94 -17.42
N ILE A 275 0.05 -11.28 -16.58
CA ILE A 275 1.50 -11.15 -16.79
C ILE A 275 2.17 -12.49 -16.48
N ILE A 276 1.65 -13.18 -15.45
CA ILE A 276 1.89 -14.60 -15.19
C ILE A 276 0.54 -15.33 -15.15
N ASN A 277 0.56 -16.65 -15.32
CA ASN A 277 -0.63 -17.51 -15.33
C ASN A 277 -0.46 -18.73 -14.43
N LEU A 278 0.37 -18.61 -13.39
CA LEU A 278 0.76 -19.72 -12.53
C LEU A 278 -0.44 -20.25 -11.72
N SER A 279 -1.32 -19.37 -11.24
CA SER A 279 -2.54 -19.77 -10.52
C SER A 279 -3.46 -20.65 -11.37
N ASP A 280 -3.64 -20.31 -12.65
CA ASP A 280 -4.46 -21.10 -13.58
C ASP A 280 -3.82 -22.45 -13.93
N ILE A 281 -2.50 -22.48 -14.10
CA ILE A 281 -1.75 -23.73 -14.32
C ILE A 281 -1.94 -24.66 -13.12
N CYS A 282 -1.73 -24.18 -11.90
CA CYS A 282 -1.92 -24.95 -10.67
C CYS A 282 -3.36 -25.43 -10.53
N LYS A 283 -4.35 -24.56 -10.78
CA LYS A 283 -5.77 -24.91 -10.72
C LYS A 283 -6.11 -26.07 -11.66
N LYS A 284 -5.65 -26.04 -12.92
CA LYS A 284 -5.87 -27.11 -13.90
C LYS A 284 -5.27 -28.45 -13.47
N LYS A 285 -4.15 -28.43 -12.74
CA LYS A 285 -3.50 -29.64 -12.20
C LYS A 285 -4.24 -30.23 -11.01
N ILE A 286 -4.90 -29.39 -10.19
CA ILE A 286 -5.60 -29.80 -8.96
C ILE A 286 -6.98 -30.41 -9.18
N VAL A 287 -7.73 -29.97 -10.21
CA VAL A 287 -9.14 -30.38 -10.45
C VAL A 287 -9.35 -31.90 -10.49
N LYS A 288 -8.27 -32.68 -10.65
CA LYS A 288 -8.29 -34.15 -10.67
C LYS A 288 -8.26 -34.82 -9.28
N ILE A 289 -8.25 -34.06 -8.18
CA ILE A 289 -7.96 -34.58 -6.82
C ILE A 289 -8.97 -34.00 -5.81
N ASN A 290 -9.45 -34.82 -4.86
CA ASN A 290 -10.33 -34.38 -3.77
C ASN A 290 -9.48 -33.84 -2.59
N ASN A 291 -9.70 -32.59 -2.15
CA ASN A 291 -8.68 -31.80 -1.44
C ASN A 291 -9.07 -31.22 -0.07
N GLU A 292 -10.24 -31.54 0.50
CA GLU A 292 -10.70 -30.85 1.73
C GLU A 292 -9.70 -31.00 2.90
N ASN A 293 -9.23 -32.21 3.19
CA ASN A 293 -8.21 -32.48 4.22
C ASN A 293 -6.84 -31.80 3.97
N ILE A 294 -6.54 -31.42 2.73
CA ILE A 294 -5.28 -30.77 2.38
C ILE A 294 -5.36 -29.29 2.76
N ASN A 295 -6.51 -28.66 2.56
CA ASN A 295 -6.71 -27.24 2.87
C ASN A 295 -6.45 -26.96 4.35
N ASP A 296 -7.02 -27.76 5.24
CA ASP A 296 -6.88 -27.57 6.69
C ASP A 296 -5.41 -27.70 7.12
N LYS A 297 -4.72 -28.74 6.63
CA LYS A 297 -3.27 -28.93 6.88
C LYS A 297 -2.42 -27.74 6.40
N ILE A 298 -2.77 -27.18 5.24
CA ILE A 298 -2.10 -25.98 4.72
C ILE A 298 -2.38 -24.81 5.66
N MET A 299 -3.64 -24.53 5.98
CA MET A 299 -4.06 -23.38 6.81
C MET A 299 -3.41 -23.40 8.21
N GLU A 300 -3.35 -24.57 8.85
CA GLU A 300 -2.77 -24.79 10.17
C GLU A 300 -1.23 -24.77 10.18
N THR A 301 -0.56 -24.63 9.03
CA THR A 301 0.89 -24.63 8.98
C THR A 301 1.45 -23.34 9.60
N PRO A 302 2.26 -23.41 10.67
CA PRO A 302 2.91 -22.24 11.25
C PRO A 302 4.05 -21.76 10.33
N LEU A 303 4.17 -20.44 10.17
CA LEU A 303 5.11 -19.79 9.27
C LEU A 303 6.24 -19.04 9.99
N MET A 304 5.93 -18.37 11.10
CA MET A 304 6.90 -17.60 11.86
C MET A 304 6.36 -17.19 13.22
N LYS A 305 7.26 -16.77 14.11
CA LYS A 305 6.90 -16.04 15.34
C LYS A 305 7.30 -14.58 15.17
N ILE A 306 6.38 -13.68 15.50
CA ILE A 306 6.60 -12.23 15.50
C ILE A 306 6.37 -11.67 16.89
N LYS A 307 6.88 -10.47 17.14
CA LYS A 307 6.47 -9.57 18.20
C LYS A 307 5.57 -8.52 17.59
N TYR A 308 4.32 -8.51 18.03
CA TYR A 308 3.37 -7.46 17.73
C TYR A 308 3.10 -6.64 18.99
N ASN A 309 3.45 -5.34 18.99
CA ASN A 309 3.34 -4.49 20.18
C ASN A 309 3.93 -5.15 21.44
N LYS A 310 5.14 -5.73 21.31
CA LYS A 310 5.88 -6.45 22.36
C LYS A 310 5.27 -7.79 22.82
N LYS A 311 4.19 -8.26 22.21
CA LYS A 311 3.60 -9.60 22.49
C LYS A 311 4.01 -10.61 21.41
N ASP A 312 4.40 -11.80 21.83
CA ASP A 312 4.73 -12.88 20.90
C ASP A 312 3.47 -13.44 20.25
N VAL A 313 3.48 -13.57 18.92
CA VAL A 313 2.38 -14.11 18.13
C VAL A 313 2.94 -15.12 17.13
N THR A 314 2.32 -16.31 17.06
CA THR A 314 2.60 -17.28 15.99
C THR A 314 1.72 -16.97 14.80
N ILE A 315 2.35 -16.85 13.63
CA ILE A 315 1.67 -16.61 12.35
C ILE A 315 1.52 -17.92 11.62
N TYR A 316 0.30 -18.18 11.15
CA TYR A 316 -0.06 -19.35 10.37
C TYR A 316 -0.32 -18.98 8.90
N VAL A 317 -0.35 -19.97 8.01
CA VAL A 317 -0.75 -19.76 6.61
C VAL A 317 -2.16 -19.16 6.53
N GLU A 318 -3.07 -19.61 7.40
CA GLU A 318 -4.44 -19.06 7.48
C GLU A 318 -4.46 -17.54 7.67
N ASP A 319 -3.49 -16.97 8.40
CA ASP A 319 -3.44 -15.52 8.59
C ASP A 319 -3.26 -14.78 7.28
N ILE A 320 -2.37 -15.29 6.43
CA ILE A 320 -2.06 -14.74 5.12
C ILE A 320 -3.22 -15.00 4.15
N LEU A 321 -3.78 -16.21 4.17
CA LEU A 321 -4.87 -16.61 3.27
C LEU A 321 -6.24 -16.10 3.68
N SER A 322 -6.36 -15.44 4.84
CA SER A 322 -7.57 -14.70 5.19
C SER A 322 -7.76 -13.43 4.35
N LEU A 323 -6.71 -13.00 3.64
CA LEU A 323 -6.79 -11.93 2.65
C LEU A 323 -7.41 -12.49 1.36
N ASP A 324 -8.71 -12.27 1.18
CA ASP A 324 -9.51 -12.88 0.09
C ASP A 324 -8.88 -12.69 -1.29
N THR A 325 -8.32 -11.50 -1.56
CA THR A 325 -7.68 -11.19 -2.85
C THR A 325 -6.47 -12.10 -3.10
N ILE A 326 -5.64 -12.36 -2.09
CA ILE A 326 -4.45 -13.23 -2.21
C ILE A 326 -4.85 -14.70 -2.24
N ARG A 327 -5.81 -15.09 -1.39
CA ARG A 327 -6.25 -16.49 -1.20
C ARG A 327 -6.53 -17.20 -2.52
N LYS A 328 -7.35 -16.60 -3.37
CA LYS A 328 -7.82 -17.23 -4.62
C LYS A 328 -6.68 -17.64 -5.54
N ASN A 329 -5.64 -16.81 -5.63
CA ASN A 329 -4.54 -17.04 -6.57
C ASN A 329 -3.44 -17.91 -5.98
N ILE A 330 -3.11 -17.76 -4.69
CA ILE A 330 -2.02 -18.54 -4.10
C ILE A 330 -2.46 -19.93 -3.63
N MET A 331 -3.72 -20.12 -3.18
CA MET A 331 -4.15 -21.38 -2.57
C MET A 331 -4.01 -22.57 -3.51
N TYR A 332 -4.38 -22.41 -4.79
CA TYR A 332 -4.16 -23.44 -5.80
C TYR A 332 -2.67 -23.77 -5.95
N CYS A 333 -1.78 -22.78 -5.85
CA CYS A 333 -0.35 -23.04 -5.95
C CYS A 333 0.17 -23.83 -4.73
N LEU A 334 -0.34 -23.53 -3.54
CA LEU A 334 0.03 -24.22 -2.30
C LEU A 334 -0.47 -25.68 -2.30
N ILE A 335 -1.72 -25.91 -2.70
CA ILE A 335 -2.29 -27.26 -2.82
C ILE A 335 -1.50 -28.07 -3.86
N TYR A 336 -1.21 -27.47 -5.03
CA TYR A 336 -0.49 -28.17 -6.09
C TYR A 336 0.90 -28.59 -5.61
N TYR A 337 1.62 -27.69 -4.94
CA TYR A 337 2.90 -28.00 -4.34
C TYR A 337 2.83 -29.07 -3.24
N TYR A 338 1.81 -29.01 -2.37
CA TYR A 338 1.62 -29.98 -1.30
C TYR A 338 1.45 -31.40 -1.83
N ILE A 339 0.74 -31.55 -2.95
CA ILE A 339 0.49 -32.83 -3.61
C ILE A 339 1.69 -33.25 -4.44
N ASN A 340 2.31 -32.30 -5.15
CA ASN A 340 3.38 -32.55 -6.09
C ASN A 340 4.47 -31.48 -5.97
N ASN A 341 5.67 -31.91 -5.56
CA ASN A 341 6.81 -31.03 -5.37
C ASN A 341 7.31 -30.38 -6.68
N ASP A 342 6.82 -30.80 -7.86
CA ASP A 342 7.20 -30.24 -9.16
C ASP A 342 6.68 -28.81 -9.42
N ALA A 343 5.74 -28.29 -8.62
CA ALA A 343 5.17 -26.96 -8.83
C ALA A 343 6.24 -25.85 -8.82
N ILE A 344 7.36 -26.04 -8.10
CA ILE A 344 8.48 -25.09 -8.10
C ILE A 344 9.14 -24.98 -9.47
N GLU A 345 9.28 -26.08 -10.20
CA GLU A 345 9.92 -26.06 -11.52
C GLU A 345 9.02 -25.35 -12.54
N GLU A 346 7.70 -25.51 -12.43
CA GLU A 346 6.75 -24.73 -13.24
C GLU A 346 6.88 -23.21 -12.98
N PHE A 347 7.07 -22.82 -11.72
CA PHE A 347 7.27 -21.42 -11.37
C PHE A 347 8.56 -20.86 -11.97
N LYS A 348 9.66 -21.61 -11.90
CA LYS A 348 10.97 -21.19 -12.43
C LYS A 348 11.00 -21.03 -13.94
N LYS A 349 10.14 -21.75 -14.68
CA LYS A 349 10.00 -21.58 -16.14
C LYS A 349 9.39 -20.23 -16.52
N ASN A 350 8.66 -19.57 -15.62
CA ASN A 350 8.04 -18.29 -15.91
C ASN A 350 9.02 -17.12 -15.68
N LYS A 351 9.51 -16.51 -16.77
CA LYS A 351 10.48 -15.40 -16.72
C LYS A 351 10.02 -14.19 -15.89
N TYR A 352 8.73 -13.87 -15.90
CA TYR A 352 8.20 -12.69 -15.18
C TYR A 352 8.08 -12.97 -13.69
N PHE A 353 7.72 -14.19 -13.31
CA PHE A 353 7.80 -14.62 -11.90
C PHE A 353 9.23 -14.52 -11.37
N MET A 354 10.22 -14.99 -12.15
CA MET A 354 11.64 -14.90 -11.78
C MET A 354 12.16 -13.46 -11.72
N TYR A 355 11.53 -12.52 -12.43
CA TYR A 355 11.85 -11.09 -12.37
C TYR A 355 11.12 -10.35 -11.23
N MET A 356 10.15 -10.98 -10.56
CA MET A 356 9.46 -10.38 -9.42
C MET A 356 10.40 -10.28 -8.22
N LYS A 357 10.57 -9.07 -7.69
CA LYS A 357 11.45 -8.81 -6.53
C LYS A 357 10.96 -9.59 -5.31
N GLY A 358 11.76 -10.55 -4.85
CA GLY A 358 11.49 -11.41 -3.71
C GLY A 358 10.65 -12.65 -4.03
N PHE A 359 10.63 -13.12 -5.29
CA PHE A 359 9.92 -14.33 -5.69
C PHE A 359 10.29 -15.56 -4.86
N GLU A 360 11.52 -15.60 -4.33
CA GLU A 360 12.03 -16.68 -3.48
C GLU A 360 11.17 -16.89 -2.24
N SER A 361 10.58 -15.82 -1.68
CA SER A 361 9.69 -15.96 -0.52
C SER A 361 8.39 -16.67 -0.82
N VAL A 362 7.88 -16.54 -2.05
CA VAL A 362 6.72 -17.31 -2.49
C VAL A 362 7.10 -18.79 -2.58
N LEU A 363 8.27 -19.10 -3.12
CA LEU A 363 8.79 -20.47 -3.18
C LEU A 363 9.10 -21.04 -1.78
N GLU A 364 9.64 -20.24 -0.88
CA GLU A 364 9.89 -20.65 0.51
C GLU A 364 8.60 -20.91 1.29
N LEU A 365 7.54 -20.11 1.06
CA LEU A 365 6.21 -20.39 1.59
C LEU A 365 5.73 -21.76 1.13
N MET A 366 5.80 -22.05 -0.16
CA MET A 366 5.45 -23.36 -0.72
C MET A 366 6.28 -24.48 -0.04
N LYS A 367 7.61 -24.33 0.02
CA LYS A 367 8.50 -25.32 0.67
C LYS A 367 8.17 -25.56 2.15
N SER A 368 7.78 -24.52 2.88
CA SER A 368 7.44 -24.62 4.30
C SER A 368 6.21 -25.51 4.55
N ILE A 369 5.30 -25.56 3.58
CA ILE A 369 4.10 -26.39 3.58
C ILE A 369 4.44 -27.85 3.25
N GLY A 370 5.35 -28.10 2.31
CA GLY A 370 5.71 -29.48 1.89
C GLY A 370 6.62 -30.25 2.86
N LYS A 371 7.47 -29.58 3.66
CA LYS A 371 8.43 -30.28 4.55
C LYS A 371 7.79 -31.12 5.67
N LYS A 372 6.52 -30.88 6.02
CA LYS A 372 5.82 -31.57 7.10
C LYS A 372 4.99 -32.78 6.64
N SER A 373 4.68 -32.90 5.35
CA SER A 373 3.95 -34.08 4.85
C SER A 373 4.86 -35.30 4.79
N SER A 374 6.12 -35.13 4.38
CA SER A 374 7.11 -36.20 4.29
C SER A 374 7.50 -36.82 5.64
N SER A 375 7.45 -36.06 6.75
CA SER A 375 7.74 -36.59 8.09
C SER A 375 6.56 -37.33 8.76
N ARG A 376 5.36 -37.31 8.16
CA ARG A 376 4.17 -38.03 8.69
C ARG A 376 3.81 -39.27 7.87
N ILE A 377 4.28 -39.37 6.63
CA ILE A 377 4.03 -40.55 5.79
C ILE A 377 4.92 -41.75 6.18
N SER A 378 6.05 -41.51 6.85
CA SER A 378 6.96 -42.57 7.31
C SER A 378 6.52 -43.29 8.59
N CYS A 379 5.37 -42.95 9.20
CA CYS A 379 4.93 -43.56 10.47
C CYS A 379 3.64 -44.40 10.38
N ASN A 380 3.09 -44.62 9.18
CA ASN A 380 1.88 -45.43 8.99
C ASN A 380 2.11 -46.72 8.18
N ASN A 381 3.36 -47.16 8.03
CA ASN A 381 3.73 -48.43 7.39
C ASN A 381 4.51 -49.34 8.36
N THR A 382 3.96 -49.56 9.55
CA THR A 382 4.36 -50.66 10.46
C THR A 382 3.13 -51.21 11.14
#